data_AF-A0A7K9SAM0-F1
#
_entry.id   AF-A0A7K9SAM0-F1
#
_cell.length_a   1.000
_cell.length_b   1.000
_cell.length_c   1.000
_cell.angle_alpha   90.00
_cell.angle_beta   90.00
_cell.angle_gamma   90.00
#
_symmetry.space_group_name_H-M   'P 1'
#
loop_
_entity.id
_entity.type
_entity.pdbx_description
1 polymer ?
#
loop_
_entity_poly.entity_id
_entity_poly.type
_entity_poly.pdbx_seq_one_letter_code
_entity_poly.pdbx_strand_id
1 'polypeptide(L)'
;QETGNNEVRFMHLDLASLRSVRAFASTFLRQEPQLHLLINNAGVSAGGTTEDGFSLPFQVNHLGHFLLTQLLLERLRSCAPSRVVIVASSAHCAGRLRPEALGRPPSGLFSTFQDYCDSKLANVLHARELAMREQGTQVTCYAVHPGFVNTSLFRHAPLWLKPLLVPVAWLLFLDASEGARAVLDCATQDGLEPLS
;
A
#
# COMPACT_ATOMS: atom_id res chain seq x y z
N GLN A 1 8.71 21.59 -5.57
CA GLN A 1 8.29 21.53 -6.98
C GLN A 1 6.77 21.67 -6.96
N GLU A 2 6.21 22.71 -7.56
CA GLU A 2 4.76 22.93 -7.60
C GLU A 2 4.20 22.35 -8.90
N THR A 3 3.04 21.67 -8.84
CA THR A 3 2.45 20.98 -9.99
C THR A 3 1.69 21.91 -10.94
N GLY A 4 1.30 23.11 -10.47
CA GLY A 4 0.44 24.05 -11.21
C GLY A 4 -0.97 23.53 -11.49
N ASN A 5 -1.34 22.36 -10.95
CA ASN A 5 -2.63 21.71 -11.20
C ASN A 5 -3.54 21.88 -9.98
N ASN A 6 -4.60 22.67 -10.13
CA ASN A 6 -5.56 22.97 -9.06
C ASN A 6 -6.43 21.76 -8.67
N GLU A 7 -6.45 20.71 -9.48
CA GLU A 7 -7.13 19.44 -9.19
C GLU A 7 -6.29 18.53 -8.28
N VAL A 8 -5.03 18.90 -7.99
CA VAL A 8 -4.13 18.13 -7.12
C VAL A 8 -3.98 18.84 -5.79
N ARG A 9 -4.47 18.21 -4.73
CA ARG A 9 -4.36 18.73 -3.36
C ARG A 9 -3.46 17.85 -2.52
N PHE A 10 -2.54 18.48 -1.79
CA PHE A 10 -1.71 17.80 -0.82
C PHE A 10 -2.41 17.76 0.54
N MET A 11 -2.38 16.59 1.17
CA MET A 11 -2.81 16.38 2.55
C MET A 11 -1.79 15.49 3.24
N HIS A 12 -1.29 15.94 4.39
CA HIS A 12 -0.24 15.21 5.11
C HIS A 12 -0.77 13.90 5.69
N LEU A 13 -0.09 12.80 5.37
CA LEU A 13 -0.35 11.46 5.91
C LEU A 13 0.98 10.75 6.16
N ASP A 14 1.21 10.37 7.41
CA ASP A 14 2.30 9.47 7.77
C ASP A 14 1.73 8.12 8.22
N LEU A 15 1.96 7.08 7.44
CA LEU A 15 1.46 5.73 7.73
C LEU A 15 2.23 5.03 8.85
N ALA A 16 3.42 5.54 9.23
CA ALA A 16 4.19 5.05 10.37
C ALA A 16 3.66 5.56 11.73
N SER A 17 2.59 6.37 11.72
CA SER A 17 1.90 6.87 12.91
C SER A 17 0.39 6.65 12.78
N LEU A 18 -0.19 5.74 13.58
CA LEU A 18 -1.65 5.52 13.57
C LEU A 18 -2.43 6.77 13.99
N ARG A 19 -1.81 7.66 14.77
CA ARG A 19 -2.36 8.99 15.09
C ARG A 19 -2.46 9.86 13.84
N SER A 20 -1.41 9.89 13.02
CA SER A 20 -1.38 10.64 11.76
C SER A 20 -2.45 10.13 10.78
N VAL A 21 -2.63 8.81 10.68
CA VAL A 21 -3.71 8.18 9.88
C VAL A 21 -5.10 8.67 10.29
N ARG A 22 -5.39 8.69 11.60
CA ARG A 22 -6.69 9.17 12.12
C ARG A 22 -6.89 10.66 11.86
N ALA A 23 -5.85 11.47 12.05
CA ALA A 23 -5.89 12.91 11.81
C ALA A 23 -6.14 13.23 10.32
N PHE A 24 -5.48 12.50 9.42
CA PHE A 24 -5.71 12.58 7.97
C PHE A 24 -7.16 12.23 7.63
N ALA A 25 -7.64 11.05 8.04
CA ALA A 25 -8.99 10.60 7.71
C ALA A 25 -10.06 11.58 8.22
N SER A 26 -9.90 12.06 9.45
CA SER A 26 -10.79 13.09 10.03
C SER A 26 -10.79 14.38 9.21
N THR A 27 -9.62 14.83 8.74
CA THR A 27 -9.51 16.03 7.92
C THR A 27 -10.09 15.83 6.52
N PHE A 28 -9.81 14.69 5.88
CA PHE A 28 -10.34 14.32 4.58
C PHE A 28 -11.87 14.28 4.60
N LEU A 29 -12.45 13.60 5.58
CA LEU A 29 -13.91 13.48 5.70
C LEU A 29 -14.63 14.82 5.90
N ARG A 30 -13.96 15.81 6.51
CA ARG A 30 -14.48 17.18 6.67
C ARG A 30 -14.37 18.02 5.41
N GLN A 31 -13.30 17.85 4.63
CA GLN A 31 -12.97 18.74 3.51
C GLN A 31 -13.47 18.22 2.16
N GLU A 32 -13.39 16.90 1.95
CA GLU A 32 -13.79 16.28 0.70
C GLU A 32 -15.17 15.65 0.88
N PRO A 33 -16.15 15.93 0.00
CA PRO A 33 -17.47 15.30 0.07
C PRO A 33 -17.50 13.91 -0.57
N GLN A 34 -16.54 13.58 -1.45
CA GLN A 34 -16.57 12.38 -2.28
C GLN A 34 -15.27 11.58 -2.19
N LEU A 35 -15.38 10.26 -2.32
CA LEU A 35 -14.24 9.34 -2.48
C LEU A 35 -14.67 8.17 -3.36
N HIS A 36 -14.29 8.22 -4.64
CA HIS A 36 -14.60 7.16 -5.59
C HIS A 36 -13.45 6.14 -5.73
N LEU A 37 -12.21 6.58 -5.53
CA LEU A 37 -11.01 5.75 -5.67
C LEU A 37 -10.08 5.94 -4.47
N LEU A 38 -9.68 4.85 -3.82
CA LEU A 38 -8.64 4.83 -2.81
C LEU A 38 -7.50 3.92 -3.26
N ILE A 39 -6.30 4.47 -3.43
CA ILE A 39 -5.12 3.70 -3.84
C ILE A 39 -4.13 3.63 -2.67
N ASN A 40 -4.09 2.46 -2.02
CA ASN A 40 -3.15 2.14 -0.95
C ASN A 40 -1.79 1.71 -1.57
N ASN A 41 -1.03 2.71 -2.02
CA ASN A 41 0.21 2.52 -2.78
C ASN A 41 1.50 2.59 -1.94
N ALA A 42 1.52 3.41 -0.88
CA ALA A 42 2.76 3.70 -0.18
C ALA A 42 3.43 2.42 0.36
N GLY A 43 4.75 2.41 0.45
CA GLY A 43 5.41 1.27 1.08
C GLY A 43 6.91 1.40 1.24
N VAL A 44 7.43 0.59 2.15
CA VAL A 44 8.86 0.47 2.50
C VAL A 44 9.24 -1.00 2.64
N SER A 45 10.50 -1.35 2.35
CA SER A 45 11.01 -2.73 2.41
C SER A 45 11.77 -3.07 3.68
N ALA A 46 12.27 -2.06 4.38
CA ALA A 46 13.04 -2.20 5.60
C ALA A 46 12.88 -0.95 6.46
N GLY A 47 13.15 -1.08 7.75
CA GLY A 47 13.12 0.02 8.69
C GLY A 47 13.25 -0.45 10.13
N GLY A 48 13.13 0.49 11.05
CA GLY A 48 13.11 0.21 12.49
C GLY A 48 11.71 -0.06 13.02
N THR A 49 11.52 0.22 14.29
CA THR A 49 10.22 0.17 14.97
C THR A 49 9.53 1.54 14.88
N THR A 50 8.23 1.54 14.62
CA THR A 50 7.40 2.76 14.65
C THR A 50 7.14 3.24 16.08
N GLU A 51 6.61 4.46 16.23
CA GLU A 51 6.17 4.97 17.53
C GLU A 51 5.03 4.12 18.15
N ASP A 52 4.24 3.45 17.31
CA ASP A 52 3.17 2.56 17.74
C ASP A 52 3.67 1.14 18.13
N GLY A 53 4.98 0.90 18.06
CA GLY A 53 5.61 -0.35 18.52
C GLY A 53 5.65 -1.49 17.48
N PHE A 54 5.30 -1.21 16.22
CA PHE A 54 5.31 -2.20 15.15
C PHE A 54 6.55 -2.09 14.27
N SER A 55 6.84 -3.16 13.53
CA SER A 55 7.81 -3.11 12.43
C SER A 55 7.38 -2.08 11.38
N LEU A 56 8.30 -1.21 10.95
CA LEU A 56 8.01 -0.14 10.00
C LEU A 56 7.41 -0.65 8.67
N PRO A 57 7.95 -1.68 7.98
CA PRO A 57 7.33 -2.24 6.78
C PRO A 57 5.93 -2.76 7.03
N PHE A 58 5.72 -3.54 8.09
CA PHE A 58 4.39 -4.06 8.40
C PHE A 58 3.37 -2.95 8.67
N GLN A 59 3.74 -1.94 9.43
CA GLN A 59 2.82 -0.84 9.73
C GLN A 59 2.54 0.03 8.50
N VAL A 60 3.57 0.50 7.80
CA VAL A 60 3.40 1.40 6.65
C VAL A 60 2.68 0.69 5.51
N ASN A 61 3.09 -0.53 5.18
CA ASN A 61 2.56 -1.22 4.00
C ASN A 61 1.14 -1.76 4.24
N HIS A 62 0.83 -2.15 5.48
CA HIS A 62 -0.41 -2.85 5.81
C HIS A 62 -1.25 -2.14 6.87
N LEU A 63 -0.80 -2.04 8.14
CA LEU A 63 -1.67 -1.56 9.23
C LEU A 63 -2.20 -0.13 9.03
N GLY A 64 -1.33 0.78 8.55
CA GLY A 64 -1.70 2.16 8.25
C GLY A 64 -2.76 2.23 7.15
N HIS A 65 -2.57 1.50 6.05
CA HIS A 65 -3.56 1.42 4.96
C HIS A 65 -4.85 0.73 5.39
N PHE A 66 -4.75 -0.34 6.17
CA PHE A 66 -5.91 -1.04 6.73
C PHE A 66 -6.75 -0.07 7.55
N LEU A 67 -6.13 0.62 8.52
CA LEU A 67 -6.82 1.60 9.35
C LEU A 67 -7.40 2.73 8.51
N LEU A 68 -6.65 3.28 7.56
CA LEU A 68 -7.12 4.34 6.66
C LEU A 68 -8.37 3.90 5.90
N THR A 69 -8.33 2.71 5.31
CA THR A 69 -9.44 2.15 4.54
C THR A 69 -10.67 1.96 5.41
N GLN A 70 -10.51 1.42 6.62
CA GLN A 70 -11.63 1.26 7.55
C GLN A 70 -12.25 2.60 7.96
N LEU A 71 -11.42 3.64 8.19
CA LEU A 71 -11.91 4.98 8.55
C LEU A 71 -12.65 5.68 7.40
N LEU A 72 -12.31 5.36 6.14
CA LEU A 72 -12.91 5.96 4.94
C LEU A 72 -14.00 5.09 4.30
N LEU A 73 -14.27 3.91 4.87
CA LEU A 73 -15.16 2.90 4.27
C LEU A 73 -16.59 3.41 4.09
N GLU A 74 -17.15 4.08 5.09
CA GLU A 74 -18.49 4.68 4.99
C GLU A 74 -18.57 5.72 3.87
N ARG A 75 -17.50 6.50 3.67
CA ARG A 75 -17.45 7.45 2.55
C ARG A 75 -17.44 6.71 1.22
N LEU A 76 -16.61 5.68 1.07
CA LEU A 76 -16.57 4.83 -0.13
C LEU A 76 -17.96 4.24 -0.45
N ARG A 77 -18.68 3.73 0.56
CA ARG A 77 -20.04 3.20 0.42
C ARG A 77 -21.04 4.27 -0.03
N SER A 78 -20.99 5.46 0.59
CA SER A 78 -21.88 6.58 0.22
C SER A 78 -21.63 7.14 -1.18
N CYS A 79 -20.41 6.93 -1.70
CA CYS A 79 -19.99 7.36 -3.03
C CYS A 79 -19.96 6.21 -4.04
N ALA A 80 -20.60 5.08 -3.73
CA ALA A 80 -20.64 3.94 -4.62
C ALA A 80 -21.28 4.31 -5.99
N PRO A 81 -20.81 3.74 -7.12
CA PRO A 81 -19.74 2.76 -7.22
C PRO A 81 -18.36 3.36 -6.88
N SER A 82 -17.58 2.63 -6.07
CA SER A 82 -16.25 3.06 -5.65
C SER A 82 -15.28 1.87 -5.59
N ARG A 83 -13.98 2.14 -5.61
CA ARG A 83 -12.94 1.12 -5.74
C ARG A 83 -11.75 1.38 -4.83
N VAL A 84 -11.30 0.34 -4.15
CA VAL A 84 -10.08 0.32 -3.34
C VAL A 84 -9.03 -0.54 -4.04
N VAL A 85 -7.88 0.05 -4.37
CA VAL A 85 -6.74 -0.67 -4.96
C VAL A 85 -5.63 -0.76 -3.92
N ILE A 86 -5.20 -1.97 -3.60
CA ILE A 86 -4.13 -2.24 -2.63
C ILE A 86 -2.91 -2.74 -3.37
N VAL A 87 -1.80 -2.01 -3.26
CA VAL A 87 -0.55 -2.38 -3.93
C VAL A 87 0.17 -3.49 -3.17
N ALA A 88 0.18 -4.67 -3.78
CA ALA A 88 0.85 -5.87 -3.30
C ALA A 88 2.20 -6.08 -4.04
N SER A 89 2.76 -7.28 -3.93
CA SER A 89 4.02 -7.67 -4.57
C SER A 89 4.08 -9.19 -4.75
N SER A 90 4.84 -9.71 -5.71
CA SER A 90 5.17 -11.14 -5.82
C SER A 90 5.82 -11.71 -4.54
N ALA A 91 6.42 -10.84 -3.71
CA ALA A 91 6.93 -11.19 -2.38
C ALA A 91 5.86 -11.80 -1.45
N HIS A 92 4.56 -11.57 -1.71
CA HIS A 92 3.47 -12.18 -0.94
C HIS A 92 3.52 -13.72 -0.96
N CYS A 93 4.04 -14.33 -2.03
CA CYS A 93 4.16 -15.79 -2.15
C CYS A 93 5.11 -16.40 -1.11
N ALA A 94 6.04 -15.60 -0.57
CA ALA A 94 6.94 -16.01 0.49
C ALA A 94 6.46 -15.59 1.90
N GLY A 95 5.33 -14.89 1.99
CA GLY A 95 4.74 -14.43 3.25
C GLY A 95 4.24 -15.59 4.11
N ARG A 96 4.35 -15.45 5.44
CA ARG A 96 3.94 -16.41 6.45
C ARG A 96 3.36 -15.66 7.65
N LEU A 97 2.11 -15.25 7.55
CA LEU A 97 1.43 -14.58 8.66
C LEU A 97 1.26 -15.53 9.84
N ARG A 98 1.99 -15.25 10.92
CA ARG A 98 1.86 -15.93 12.20
C ARG A 98 1.24 -14.95 13.19
N PRO A 99 0.03 -15.21 13.71
CA PRO A 99 -0.67 -14.28 14.60
C PRO A 99 0.20 -13.74 15.74
N GLU A 100 1.07 -14.59 16.30
CA GLU A 100 1.90 -14.29 17.45
C GLU A 100 3.08 -13.36 17.11
N ALA A 101 3.45 -13.25 15.84
CA ALA A 101 4.59 -12.47 15.37
C ALA A 101 4.19 -11.28 14.48
N LEU A 102 2.90 -11.12 14.17
CA LEU A 102 2.37 -10.06 13.31
C LEU A 102 2.85 -8.68 13.77
N GLY A 103 3.57 -8.00 12.88
CA GLY A 103 4.04 -6.64 13.10
C GLY A 103 5.08 -6.49 14.22
N ARG A 104 5.62 -7.58 14.78
CA ARG A 104 6.72 -7.47 15.74
C ARG A 104 8.00 -7.06 15.01
N PRO A 105 8.79 -6.12 15.56
CA PRO A 105 10.07 -5.73 14.98
C PRO A 105 10.99 -6.94 14.76
N PRO A 106 11.46 -7.17 13.51
CA PRO A 106 12.29 -8.31 13.19
C PRO A 106 13.73 -8.16 13.72
N SER A 107 14.38 -9.28 14.04
CA SER A 107 15.80 -9.34 14.42
C SER A 107 16.66 -9.87 13.27
N GLY A 108 17.42 -8.97 12.62
CA GLY A 108 18.34 -9.31 11.54
C GLY A 108 17.76 -9.19 10.12
N LEU A 109 18.63 -9.27 9.11
CA LEU A 109 18.26 -8.95 7.71
C LEU A 109 17.25 -9.94 7.10
N PHE A 110 17.38 -11.23 7.40
CA PHE A 110 16.49 -12.25 6.86
C PHE A 110 15.05 -12.07 7.36
N SER A 111 14.89 -11.77 8.65
CA SER A 111 13.58 -11.53 9.25
C SER A 111 13.00 -10.19 8.81
N THR A 112 13.82 -9.16 8.51
CA THR A 112 13.34 -7.93 7.87
C THR A 112 12.75 -8.19 6.48
N PHE A 113 13.40 -9.03 5.67
CA PHE A 113 12.85 -9.41 4.38
C PHE A 113 11.55 -10.22 4.52
N GLN A 114 11.50 -11.13 5.51
CA GLN A 114 10.27 -11.87 5.83
C GLN A 114 9.14 -10.92 6.26
N ASP A 115 9.39 -9.91 7.10
CA ASP A 115 8.40 -8.93 7.53
C ASP A 115 7.82 -8.13 6.34
N TYR A 116 8.66 -7.78 5.36
CA TYR A 116 8.18 -7.21 4.10
C TYR A 116 7.27 -8.19 3.33
N CYS A 117 7.68 -9.45 3.18
CA CYS A 117 6.87 -10.48 2.50
C CYS A 117 5.52 -10.69 3.20
N ASP A 118 5.53 -10.72 4.53
CA ASP A 118 4.35 -10.83 5.38
C ASP A 118 3.44 -9.63 5.18
N SER A 119 3.97 -8.40 5.17
CA SER A 119 3.19 -7.20 4.90
C SER A 119 2.48 -7.25 3.52
N LYS A 120 3.14 -7.81 2.51
CA LYS A 120 2.57 -7.94 1.15
C LYS A 120 1.56 -9.07 1.06
N LEU A 121 1.71 -10.15 1.83
CA LEU A 121 0.67 -11.17 1.98
C LEU A 121 -0.55 -10.62 2.72
N ALA A 122 -0.36 -9.84 3.77
CA ALA A 122 -1.45 -9.19 4.51
C ALA A 122 -2.26 -8.25 3.60
N ASN A 123 -1.61 -7.56 2.66
CA ASN A 123 -2.30 -6.75 1.65
C ASN A 123 -3.20 -7.58 0.71
N VAL A 124 -2.73 -8.72 0.21
CA VAL A 124 -3.53 -9.61 -0.64
C VAL A 124 -4.73 -10.17 0.11
N LEU A 125 -4.51 -10.63 1.34
CA LEU A 125 -5.60 -11.16 2.18
C LEU A 125 -6.60 -10.07 2.56
N HIS A 126 -6.13 -8.85 2.84
CA HIS A 126 -7.02 -7.73 3.14
C HIS A 126 -7.88 -7.35 1.93
N ALA A 127 -7.31 -7.30 0.72
CA ALA A 127 -8.10 -7.02 -0.47
C ALA A 127 -9.22 -8.05 -0.66
N ARG A 128 -8.87 -9.34 -0.54
CA ARG A 128 -9.84 -10.44 -0.64
C ARG A 128 -10.93 -10.34 0.43
N GLU A 129 -10.55 -10.11 1.68
CA GLU A 129 -11.49 -9.99 2.80
C GLU A 129 -12.40 -8.76 2.64
N LEU A 130 -11.84 -7.62 2.24
CA LEU A 130 -12.62 -6.39 2.03
C LEU A 130 -13.63 -6.59 0.91
N ALA A 131 -13.23 -7.18 -0.22
CA ALA A 131 -14.15 -7.45 -1.31
C ALA A 131 -15.29 -8.40 -0.90
N MET A 132 -14.99 -9.46 -0.14
CA MET A 132 -16.03 -10.35 0.41
C MET A 132 -17.01 -9.62 1.34
N ARG A 133 -16.52 -8.71 2.18
CA ARG A 133 -17.37 -7.94 3.12
C ARG A 133 -18.22 -6.88 2.43
N GLU A 134 -17.74 -6.33 1.32
CA GLU A 134 -18.42 -5.29 0.54
C GLU A 134 -19.31 -5.87 -0.58
N GLN A 135 -19.53 -7.19 -0.59
CA GLN A 135 -20.49 -7.79 -1.51
C GLN A 135 -21.87 -7.15 -1.33
N GLY A 136 -22.41 -6.60 -2.43
CA GLY A 136 -23.70 -5.91 -2.45
C GLY A 136 -23.65 -4.41 -2.14
N THR A 137 -22.50 -3.84 -1.77
CA THR A 137 -22.37 -2.38 -1.51
C THR A 137 -21.87 -1.57 -2.71
N GLN A 138 -21.57 -2.25 -3.84
CA GLN A 138 -20.93 -1.67 -5.03
C GLN A 138 -19.55 -1.02 -4.76
N VAL A 139 -18.95 -1.33 -3.61
CA VAL A 139 -17.54 -1.03 -3.33
C VAL A 139 -16.72 -2.25 -3.74
N THR A 140 -15.78 -2.05 -4.67
CA THR A 140 -14.90 -3.12 -5.16
C THR A 140 -13.51 -3.00 -4.55
N CYS A 141 -12.80 -4.12 -4.38
CA CYS A 141 -11.43 -4.10 -3.89
C CYS A 141 -10.53 -5.08 -4.64
N TYR A 142 -9.34 -4.63 -5.01
CA TYR A 142 -8.36 -5.43 -5.74
C TYR A 142 -6.97 -5.30 -5.12
N ALA A 143 -6.24 -6.41 -5.12
CA ALA A 143 -4.80 -6.40 -4.90
C ALA A 143 -4.09 -6.36 -6.25
N VAL A 144 -3.18 -5.40 -6.44
CA VAL A 144 -2.43 -5.25 -7.69
C VAL A 144 -0.93 -5.42 -7.45
N HIS A 145 -0.27 -6.19 -8.30
CA HIS A 145 1.18 -6.20 -8.38
C HIS A 145 1.59 -5.27 -9.53
N PRO A 146 2.32 -4.17 -9.27
CA PRO A 146 2.66 -3.18 -10.31
C PRO A 146 3.76 -3.66 -11.27
N GLY A 147 4.14 -4.94 -11.20
CA GLY A 147 5.35 -5.48 -11.81
C GLY A 147 6.58 -5.29 -10.94
N PHE A 148 7.74 -5.70 -11.45
CA PHE A 148 9.02 -5.32 -10.86
C PHE A 148 9.20 -3.84 -11.18
N VAL A 149 9.06 -2.92 -10.22
CA VAL A 149 9.22 -1.46 -10.44
C VAL A 149 10.41 -0.92 -9.65
N ASN A 150 11.20 -0.01 -10.24
CA ASN A 150 12.45 0.49 -9.68
C ASN A 150 12.13 1.65 -8.73
N THR A 151 11.26 1.37 -7.76
CA THR A 151 11.09 2.27 -6.63
C THR A 151 12.39 2.21 -5.82
N SER A 152 12.78 3.29 -5.13
CA SER A 152 14.09 3.45 -4.48
C SER A 152 14.37 2.50 -3.28
N LEU A 153 13.95 1.24 -3.37
CA LEU A 153 14.12 0.12 -2.44
C LEU A 153 15.56 -0.05 -1.97
N PHE A 154 16.54 0.23 -2.83
CA PHE A 154 17.97 0.10 -2.51
C PHE A 154 18.62 1.36 -1.94
N ARG A 155 17.86 2.41 -1.56
CA ARG A 155 18.51 3.66 -1.09
C ARG A 155 19.42 3.43 0.12
N HIS A 156 19.06 2.46 0.96
CA HIS A 156 19.78 2.05 2.17
C HIS A 156 20.76 0.88 1.96
N ALA A 157 20.96 0.40 0.73
CA ALA A 157 21.97 -0.65 0.46
C ALA A 157 23.39 -0.10 0.70
N PRO A 158 24.34 -0.92 1.21
CA PRO A 158 25.73 -0.51 1.38
C PRO A 158 26.32 0.00 0.06
N LEU A 159 27.07 1.12 0.11
CA LEU A 159 27.63 1.79 -1.08
C LEU A 159 28.44 0.85 -1.99
N TRP A 160 29.13 -0.14 -1.41
CA TRP A 160 29.92 -1.12 -2.15
C TRP A 160 29.08 -2.16 -2.91
N LEU A 161 27.83 -2.41 -2.50
CA LEU A 161 26.90 -3.32 -3.20
C LEU A 161 26.07 -2.61 -4.28
N LYS A 162 25.95 -1.28 -4.22
CA LYS A 162 25.21 -0.50 -5.21
C LYS A 162 25.66 -0.74 -6.66
N PRO A 163 26.95 -0.77 -7.04
CA PRO A 163 27.34 -0.98 -8.43
C PRO A 163 26.99 -2.39 -8.98
N LEU A 164 26.75 -3.37 -8.11
CA LEU A 164 26.29 -4.71 -8.53
C LEU A 164 24.76 -4.81 -8.57
N LEU A 165 24.07 -4.21 -7.59
CA LEU A 165 22.61 -4.31 -7.44
C LEU A 165 21.87 -3.33 -8.35
N VAL A 166 22.41 -2.14 -8.61
CA VAL A 166 21.75 -1.09 -9.41
C VAL A 166 21.57 -1.47 -10.89
N PRO A 167 22.53 -2.09 -11.59
CA PRO A 167 22.34 -2.52 -12.98
C PRO A 167 21.36 -3.69 -13.10
N VAL A 168 21.41 -4.65 -12.17
CA VAL A 168 20.46 -5.78 -12.11
C VAL A 168 19.06 -5.27 -11.81
N ALA A 169 18.96 -4.29 -10.91
CA ALA A 169 17.72 -3.59 -10.63
C ALA A 169 17.21 -2.85 -11.87
N TRP A 170 18.03 -2.03 -12.50
CA TRP A 170 17.66 -1.28 -13.70
C TRP A 170 17.23 -2.18 -14.88
N LEU A 171 17.81 -3.38 -15.00
CA LEU A 171 17.45 -4.35 -16.04
C LEU A 171 16.13 -5.10 -15.76
N LEU A 172 15.76 -5.27 -14.48
CA LEU A 172 14.58 -6.05 -14.07
C LEU A 172 13.39 -5.19 -13.68
N PHE A 173 13.60 -3.92 -13.36
CA PHE A 173 12.60 -3.06 -12.76
C PHE A 173 12.12 -1.95 -13.72
N LEU A 174 10.81 -1.88 -13.94
CA LEU A 174 10.04 -0.87 -14.67
C LEU A 174 10.22 0.53 -14.09
N ASP A 175 10.06 1.55 -14.95
CA ASP A 175 10.00 2.95 -14.53
C ASP A 175 8.74 3.23 -13.69
N ALA A 176 8.77 4.29 -12.86
CA ALA A 176 7.63 4.65 -12.01
C ALA A 176 6.34 4.92 -12.81
N SER A 177 6.47 5.46 -14.03
CA SER A 177 5.35 5.67 -14.96
C SER A 177 4.77 4.36 -15.50
N GLU A 178 5.61 3.36 -15.75
CA GLU A 178 5.19 2.03 -16.21
C GLU A 178 4.60 1.22 -15.06
N GLY A 179 5.18 1.32 -13.86
CA GLY A 179 4.63 0.73 -12.65
C GLY A 179 3.26 1.31 -12.26
N ALA A 180 3.03 2.59 -12.55
CA ALA A 180 1.73 3.22 -12.33
C ALA A 180 0.65 2.68 -13.27
N ARG A 181 1.00 2.21 -14.47
CA ARG A 181 0.02 1.74 -15.48
C ARG A 181 -0.86 0.63 -14.94
N ALA A 182 -0.28 -0.43 -14.39
CA ALA A 182 -1.06 -1.54 -13.82
C ALA A 182 -1.98 -1.11 -12.67
N VAL A 183 -1.51 -0.17 -11.84
CA VAL A 183 -2.32 0.39 -10.73
C VAL A 183 -3.47 1.23 -11.26
N LEU A 184 -3.21 2.07 -12.26
CA LEU A 184 -4.20 2.93 -12.88
C LEU A 184 -5.23 2.11 -13.66
N ASP A 185 -4.81 1.15 -14.48
CA ASP A 185 -5.69 0.24 -15.20
C ASP A 185 -6.60 -0.51 -14.21
N CYS A 186 -6.04 -1.05 -13.13
CA CYS A 186 -6.84 -1.67 -12.07
C CYS A 186 -7.82 -0.67 -11.40
N ALA A 187 -7.44 0.59 -11.26
CA ALA A 187 -8.27 1.62 -10.64
C ALA A 187 -9.40 2.13 -11.55
N THR A 188 -9.18 2.17 -12.87
CA THR A 188 -10.08 2.88 -13.80
C THR A 188 -10.71 2.01 -14.88
N GLN A 189 -10.26 0.78 -15.08
CA GLN A 189 -10.83 -0.10 -16.11
C GLN A 189 -12.23 -0.58 -15.69
N ASP A 190 -13.17 -0.45 -16.63
CA ASP A 190 -14.54 -0.97 -16.52
C ASP A 190 -14.58 -2.49 -16.73
N GLY A 191 -15.53 -3.17 -16.11
CA GLY A 191 -15.77 -4.60 -16.29
C GLY A 191 -14.90 -5.50 -15.41
N LEU A 192 -14.10 -4.93 -14.52
CA LEU A 192 -13.35 -5.69 -13.50
C LEU A 192 -14.24 -6.14 -12.34
N GLU A 193 -15.43 -5.55 -12.18
CA GLU A 193 -16.36 -5.79 -11.06
C GLU A 193 -16.61 -7.26 -10.73
N PRO A 194 -16.74 -8.19 -11.71
CA PRO A 194 -16.92 -9.62 -11.42
C PRO A 194 -15.70 -10.31 -10.81
N LEU A 195 -14.52 -9.67 -10.85
CA LEU A 195 -13.26 -10.18 -10.31
C LEU A 195 -12.96 -9.67 -8.89
N SER A 196 -13.83 -8.81 -8.34
CA SER A 196 -13.71 -8.30 -6.98
C SER A 196 -14.07 -9.37 -5.96
#